data_AF-A0A3N5K680-F1
#
_entry.id   AF-A0A3N5K680-F1
#
_cell.length_a   1.000
_cell.length_b   1.000
_cell.length_c   1.000
_cell.angle_alpha   90.00
_cell.angle_beta   90.00
_cell.angle_gamma   90.00
#
_symmetry.space_group_name_H-M   'P 1'
#
loop_
_entity.id
_entity.type
_entity.pdbx_description
1 polymer ?
#
loop_
_entity_poly.entity_id
_entity_poly.type
_entity_poly.pdbx_seq_one_letter_code
_entity_poly.pdbx_strand_id
1 'polypeptide(L)'
;MTEDRYGAFDDDAREYVITRPDTPLPWINYLGSERYFALISNRAGGYAFHRDARLRRVTRYRYNNVPLDSDGRHLYLRDRESGASWRPTR
;
A
#
# COMPACT_ATOMS: atom_id res chain seq x y z
N MET A 1 -8.61 -13.15 -24.99
CA MET A 1 -8.67 -12.04 -24.04
C MET A 1 -7.95 -12.53 -22.80
N THR A 2 -6.72 -12.10 -22.61
CA THR A 2 -5.83 -12.54 -21.52
C THR A 2 -6.48 -12.20 -20.18
N GLU A 3 -6.70 -13.20 -19.33
CA GLU A 3 -7.26 -13.02 -17.99
C GLU A 3 -6.33 -12.12 -17.16
N ASP A 4 -6.76 -10.88 -16.90
CA ASP A 4 -6.04 -9.96 -16.04
C ASP A 4 -6.31 -10.33 -14.57
N ARG A 5 -5.46 -11.23 -14.04
CA ARG A 5 -5.70 -11.98 -12.79
C ARG A 5 -5.85 -11.12 -11.53
N TYR A 6 -5.35 -9.88 -11.52
CA TYR A 6 -5.33 -9.01 -10.34
C TYR A 6 -5.73 -7.55 -10.57
N GLY A 7 -5.91 -7.12 -11.83
CA GLY A 7 -6.17 -5.73 -12.17
C GLY A 7 -5.92 -5.45 -13.65
N ALA A 8 -6.20 -4.23 -14.10
CA ALA A 8 -6.02 -3.80 -15.48
C ALA A 8 -5.67 -2.30 -15.55
N PHE A 9 -5.18 -1.83 -16.70
CA PHE A 9 -5.00 -0.40 -16.97
C PHE A 9 -6.35 0.28 -17.21
N ASP A 10 -6.52 1.44 -16.59
CA ASP A 10 -7.56 2.42 -16.90
C ASP A 10 -6.87 3.62 -17.54
N ASP A 11 -6.86 3.65 -18.87
CA ASP A 11 -6.12 4.67 -19.64
C ASP A 11 -6.75 6.07 -19.51
N ASP A 12 -8.07 6.15 -19.30
CA ASP A 12 -8.78 7.40 -19.12
C ASP A 12 -8.42 8.04 -17.76
N ALA A 13 -8.37 7.22 -16.70
CA ALA A 13 -7.91 7.65 -15.39
C ALA A 13 -6.37 7.79 -15.31
N ARG A 14 -5.64 7.16 -16.24
CA ARG A 14 -4.18 6.99 -16.20
C ARG A 14 -3.72 6.22 -14.96
N GLU A 15 -4.46 5.17 -14.63
CA GLU A 15 -4.28 4.36 -13.43
C GLU A 15 -4.12 2.88 -13.77
N TYR A 16 -3.56 2.13 -12.83
CA TYR A 16 -3.65 0.68 -12.83
C TYR A 16 -4.58 0.25 -11.69
N VAL A 17 -5.72 -0.33 -12.03
CA VAL A 17 -6.79 -0.67 -11.10
C VAL A 17 -6.61 -2.10 -10.60
N ILE A 18 -6.19 -2.26 -9.35
CA ILE A 18 -6.05 -3.56 -8.68
C ILE A 18 -7.42 -3.97 -8.13
N THR A 19 -8.02 -5.04 -8.68
CA THR A 19 -9.34 -5.55 -8.27
C THR A 19 -9.24 -6.65 -7.20
N ARG A 20 -8.05 -7.22 -7.00
CA ARG A 20 -7.77 -8.25 -6.01
C ARG A 20 -6.54 -7.89 -5.16
N PRO A 21 -6.66 -7.79 -3.83
CA PRO A 21 -5.55 -7.37 -2.98
C PRO A 21 -4.48 -8.46 -2.79
N ASP A 22 -4.77 -9.71 -3.11
CA ASP A 22 -3.87 -10.87 -2.99
C ASP A 22 -2.90 -11.04 -4.14
N THR A 23 -2.29 -9.92 -4.56
CA THR A 23 -1.23 -9.91 -5.56
C THR A 23 -0.05 -10.81 -5.12
N PRO A 24 0.68 -11.45 -6.05
CA PRO A 24 1.76 -12.40 -5.71
C PRO A 24 2.90 -11.77 -4.92
N LEU A 25 3.11 -10.46 -5.11
CA LEU A 25 4.01 -9.60 -4.37
C LEU A 25 3.31 -8.25 -4.11
N PRO A 26 3.75 -7.47 -3.11
CA PRO A 26 3.26 -6.12 -2.91
C PRO A 26 3.55 -5.25 -4.14
N TRP A 27 2.51 -4.68 -4.74
CA TRP A 27 2.66 -3.73 -5.85
C TRP A 27 2.65 -2.33 -5.29
N ILE A 28 3.71 -1.56 -5.55
CA ILE A 28 3.92 -0.25 -4.95
C ILE A 28 3.67 0.88 -5.93
N ASN A 29 3.30 2.02 -5.37
CA ASN A 29 3.35 3.32 -6.02
C ASN A 29 4.23 4.29 -5.21
N TYR A 30 4.70 5.34 -5.87
CA TYR A 30 5.44 6.44 -5.27
C TYR A 30 4.53 7.66 -5.16
N LEU A 31 4.48 8.25 -3.96
CA LEU A 31 3.83 9.54 -3.74
C LEU A 31 4.90 10.61 -3.48
N GLY A 32 4.72 11.79 -4.06
CA GLY A 32 5.59 12.95 -3.86
C GLY A 32 6.43 13.30 -5.10
N SER A 33 6.52 14.59 -5.39
CA SER A 33 7.24 15.16 -6.55
C SER A 33 8.36 16.14 -6.17
N GLU A 34 8.52 16.43 -4.87
CA GLU A 34 9.47 17.44 -4.40
C GLU A 34 10.41 16.91 -3.30
N ARG A 35 10.11 17.22 -2.03
CA ARG A 35 11.01 16.94 -0.91
C ARG A 35 10.50 15.83 -0.01
N TYR A 36 9.20 15.58 0.00
CA TYR A 36 8.58 14.52 0.78
C TYR A 36 8.16 13.40 -0.16
N PHE A 37 8.48 12.17 0.20
CA PHE A 37 8.19 10.99 -0.58
C PHE A 37 7.59 9.89 0.28
N ALA A 38 6.75 9.06 -0.32
CA ALA A 38 6.26 7.83 0.28
C ALA A 38 6.24 6.70 -0.74
N LEU A 39 6.71 5.52 -0.33
CA LEU A 39 6.40 4.27 -1.00
C LEU A 39 5.14 3.72 -0.35
N ILE A 40 4.12 3.39 -1.14
CA ILE A 40 2.87 2.82 -0.67
C ILE A 40 2.49 1.60 -1.50
N SER A 41 2.16 0.48 -0.86
CA SER A 41 1.68 -0.71 -1.56
C SER A 41 0.16 -0.70 -1.75
N ASN A 42 -0.35 -1.62 -2.57
CA ASN A 42 -1.78 -1.93 -2.68
C ASN A 42 -2.44 -2.37 -1.36
N ARG A 43 -1.65 -2.73 -0.34
CA ARG A 43 -2.10 -3.03 1.04
C ARG A 43 -1.71 -1.94 2.06
N ALA A 44 -1.41 -0.73 1.58
CA ALA A 44 -1.00 0.43 2.37
C ALA A 44 0.29 0.24 3.20
N GLY A 45 1.09 -0.76 2.87
CA GLY A 45 2.43 -0.94 3.42
C GLY A 45 3.43 0.08 2.89
N GLY A 46 4.64 0.05 3.42
CA GLY A 46 5.74 0.94 3.03
C GLY A 46 6.03 2.06 4.03
N TYR A 47 6.83 3.03 3.61
CA TYR A 47 7.29 4.13 4.47
C TYR A 47 7.41 5.47 3.75
N ALA A 48 7.55 6.54 4.53
CA ALA A 48 7.75 7.89 4.03
C ALA A 48 9.06 8.51 4.55
N PHE A 49 9.60 9.47 3.82
CA PHE A 49 10.84 10.18 4.15
C PHE A 49 10.87 11.59 3.56
N HIS A 50 11.69 12.47 4.14
CA HIS A 50 11.93 13.83 3.62
C HIS A 50 13.36 13.96 3.10
N ARG A 51 13.51 14.06 1.77
CA ARG A 51 14.75 14.13 0.97
C ARG A 51 15.66 12.90 1.05
N ASP A 52 15.98 12.43 2.25
CA ASP A 52 16.92 11.34 2.49
C ASP A 52 16.22 10.13 3.13
N ALA A 53 16.16 9.02 2.40
CA ALA A 53 15.47 7.80 2.82
C ALA A 53 16.19 7.02 3.94
N ARG A 54 17.46 7.33 4.22
CA ARG A 54 18.27 6.74 5.28
C ARG A 54 18.24 7.58 6.55
N LEU A 55 18.51 8.88 6.43
CA LEU A 55 18.73 9.78 7.57
C LEU A 55 17.47 10.56 7.98
N ARG A 56 16.45 10.65 7.11
CA ARG A 56 15.24 11.46 7.34
C ARG A 56 13.96 10.66 7.06
N ARG A 57 13.99 9.40 7.46
CA ARG A 57 12.83 8.51 7.38
C ARG A 57 11.82 8.88 8.46
N VAL A 58 10.56 9.05 8.05
CA VAL A 58 9.45 9.46 8.93
C VAL A 58 8.76 8.25 9.54
N THR A 59 8.55 7.17 8.77
CA THR A 59 7.89 5.94 9.23
C THR A 59 8.79 4.72 9.04
N ARG A 60 8.67 3.72 9.92
CA ARG A 60 9.45 2.47 9.82
C ARG A 60 8.87 1.53 8.76
N TYR A 61 9.72 0.73 8.15
CA TYR A 61 9.33 -0.40 7.31
C TYR A 61 10.37 -1.53 7.43
N ARG A 62 9.90 -2.78 7.53
CA ARG A 62 10.75 -3.98 7.53
C ARG A 62 10.76 -4.63 6.15
N TYR A 63 11.92 -4.60 5.50
CA TYR A 63 12.16 -5.42 4.31
C TYR A 63 12.19 -6.90 4.68
N ASN A 64 11.73 -7.76 3.77
CA ASN A 64 11.68 -9.21 3.97
C ASN A 64 10.95 -9.65 5.26
N ASN A 65 9.89 -8.92 5.62
CA ASN A 65 9.07 -9.28 6.76
C ASN A 65 8.27 -10.55 6.49
N VAL A 66 7.81 -11.23 7.55
CA VAL A 66 6.96 -12.43 7.45
C VAL A 66 5.68 -12.18 8.29
N PRO A 67 4.51 -11.95 7.66
CA PRO A 67 4.29 -11.83 6.21
C PRO A 67 4.84 -10.51 5.64
N LEU A 68 5.11 -10.51 4.33
CA LEU A 68 5.57 -9.32 3.61
C LEU A 68 4.58 -8.16 3.78
N ASP A 69 5.11 -6.93 3.75
CA ASP A 69 4.30 -5.72 3.67
C ASP A 69 3.33 -5.47 4.84
N SER A 70 3.67 -6.00 6.03
CA SER A 70 2.84 -5.86 7.23
C SER A 70 2.92 -4.47 7.88
N ASP A 71 4.01 -3.74 7.68
CA ASP A 71 4.23 -2.39 8.23
C ASP A 71 3.71 -1.34 7.24
N GLY A 72 2.88 -0.42 7.71
CA GLY A 72 2.19 0.52 6.82
C GLY A 72 1.33 1.55 7.53
N ARG A 73 0.43 2.17 6.76
CA ARG A 73 -0.55 3.14 7.25
C ARG A 73 -1.89 2.42 7.33
N HIS A 74 -2.23 1.98 8.53
CA HIS A 74 -3.42 1.16 8.76
C HIS A 74 -4.51 1.97 9.46
N LEU A 75 -5.72 1.89 8.93
CA LEU A 75 -6.93 2.36 9.58
C LEU A 75 -7.74 1.15 10.03
N TYR A 76 -8.00 1.06 11.34
CA TYR A 76 -8.82 0.00 11.91
C TYR A 76 -10.24 0.51 12.10
N LEU A 77 -11.20 -0.20 11.54
CA LEU A 77 -12.62 0.05 11.67
C LEU A 77 -13.19 -0.96 12.68
N ARG A 78 -14.13 -0.49 13.51
CA ARG A 78 -14.87 -1.33 14.44
C ARG A 78 -16.34 -0.98 14.36
N ASP A 79 -17.16 -1.98 14.07
CA ASP A 79 -18.60 -1.90 14.19
C ASP A 79 -18.98 -1.89 15.68
N ARG A 80 -19.80 -0.92 16.09
CA ARG A 80 -20.21 -0.74 17.49
C ARG A 80 -21.30 -1.72 17.92
N GLU A 81 -22.14 -2.18 17.00
CA GLU A 81 -23.27 -3.08 17.29
C GLU A 81 -22.78 -4.53 17.33
N SER A 82 -22.09 -4.97 16.28
CA SER A 82 -21.57 -6.36 16.21
C SER A 82 -20.26 -6.55 16.96
N GLY A 83 -19.52 -5.47 17.23
CA GLY A 83 -18.18 -5.52 17.81
C GLY A 83 -17.08 -5.95 16.84
N ALA A 84 -17.43 -6.31 15.59
CA ALA A 84 -16.49 -6.76 14.57
C ALA A 84 -15.47 -5.67 14.21
N SER A 85 -14.22 -6.07 13.94
CA SER A 85 -13.15 -5.15 13.57
C SER A 85 -12.36 -5.61 12.36
N TRP A 86 -12.01 -4.69 11.48
CA TRP A 86 -11.22 -4.97 10.27
C TRP A 86 -10.36 -3.77 9.88
N ARG A 87 -9.49 -3.96 8.90
CA ARG A 87 -8.79 -2.87 8.19
C ARG A 87 -9.13 -2.96 6.70
N PRO A 88 -9.34 -1.86 5.98
CA PRO A 88 -9.64 -1.89 4.54
C PRO A 88 -8.50 -2.49 3.70
N THR A 89 -7.25 -2.31 4.13
CA THR A 89 -6.04 -2.59 3.34
C THR A 89 -5.35 -3.88 3.78
N ARG A 90 -6.05 -5.02 3.73
CA ARG A 90 -5.53 -6.28 4.26
C ARG A 90 -4.67 -7.10 3.30
#